data_AF-A0A255DQQ3-F1
#
_entry.id   AF-A0A255DQQ3-F1
#
_cell.length_a   1.000
_cell.length_b   1.000
_cell.length_c   1.000
_cell.angle_alpha   90.00
_cell.angle_beta   90.00
_cell.angle_gamma   90.00
#
_symmetry.space_group_name_H-M   'P 1'
#
loop_
_entity.id
_entity.type
_entity.pdbx_description
1 polymer ?
#
loop_
_entity_poly.entity_id
_entity_poly.type
_entity_poly.pdbx_seq_one_letter_code
_entity_poly.pdbx_strand_id
1 'polypeptide(L)'
;MNPFFVQSTGTVVEVWSGYRIQFEGMERQLWQKELKSDLQQALSRLTIPPGVPLAGFYDTTDPGGGDPENSLFTNSLESMPRGVSMLRFERGTSCPPKPPVPIELVGGHLHYYRYEVGGFWTRWQPDQTIASWDRIPRRLPDDGSARPVWFALREAIASGLVSTAERPLAPHMAFGIRLTVHATNRGPRDAIRYSEKVVDGTIAAFHDDRCSDDLVATLARKLPSVTEKNLRLALDHSASPIFSTPAIRTNGHYVQISPDDERCIVGEVNITKDSKGQWPELSGALFTVRPTVAC
;
A
#
# COMPACT_ATOMS: atom_id res chain seq x y z
N MET A 1 14.70 -0.03 -30.58
CA MET A 1 15.24 -0.58 -29.32
C MET A 1 14.06 -0.90 -28.42
N ASN A 2 14.15 -1.93 -27.57
CA ASN A 2 13.01 -2.43 -26.80
C ASN A 2 13.03 -1.81 -25.39
N PRO A 3 12.06 -0.94 -25.03
CA PRO A 3 12.07 -0.25 -23.73
C PRO A 3 11.53 -1.13 -22.59
N PHE A 4 10.99 -2.31 -22.90
CA PHE A 4 10.54 -3.28 -21.93
C PHE A 4 10.56 -4.72 -22.48
N PHE A 5 10.41 -5.68 -21.59
CA PHE A 5 10.19 -7.09 -21.90
C PHE A 5 9.27 -7.71 -20.85
N VAL A 6 8.25 -8.46 -21.30
CA VAL A 6 7.33 -9.21 -20.44
C VAL A 6 7.56 -10.70 -20.67
N GLN A 7 7.73 -11.45 -19.58
CA GLN A 7 7.82 -12.89 -19.59
C GLN A 7 6.73 -13.47 -18.70
N SER A 8 6.18 -14.63 -19.09
CA SER A 8 5.20 -15.32 -18.28
C SER A 8 5.43 -16.82 -18.32
N THR A 9 5.31 -17.43 -17.15
CA THR A 9 5.12 -18.87 -16.95
C THR A 9 3.71 -19.09 -16.38
N GLY A 10 3.29 -20.34 -16.19
CA GLY A 10 1.94 -20.65 -15.72
C GLY A 10 1.55 -20.00 -14.38
N THR A 11 2.52 -19.65 -13.53
CA THR A 11 2.28 -19.08 -12.18
C THR A 11 3.01 -17.76 -11.91
N VAL A 12 3.89 -17.32 -12.82
CA VAL A 12 4.73 -16.14 -12.64
C VAL A 12 4.68 -15.25 -13.88
N VAL A 13 4.58 -13.93 -13.67
CA VAL A 13 4.77 -12.91 -14.70
C VAL A 13 5.90 -11.99 -14.27
N GLU A 14 6.87 -11.78 -15.15
CA GLU A 14 8.02 -10.91 -14.92
C GLU A 14 8.05 -9.79 -15.96
N VAL A 15 8.46 -8.60 -15.55
CA VAL A 15 8.59 -7.43 -16.41
C VAL A 15 9.93 -6.76 -16.14
N TRP A 16 10.67 -6.46 -17.19
CA TRP A 16 11.80 -5.54 -17.16
C TRP A 16 11.44 -4.30 -17.97
N SER A 17 11.73 -3.12 -17.44
CA SER A 17 11.48 -1.85 -18.13
C SER A 17 12.57 -0.84 -17.86
N GLY A 18 12.90 -0.02 -18.86
CA GLY A 18 13.86 1.08 -18.73
C GLY A 18 13.30 2.36 -18.11
N TYR A 19 12.05 2.34 -17.66
CA TYR A 19 11.42 3.43 -16.92
C TYR A 19 10.33 2.86 -16.01
N ARG A 20 10.06 3.50 -14.87
CA ARG A 20 8.99 3.08 -13.97
C ARG A 20 7.63 3.11 -14.69
N ILE A 21 6.83 2.04 -14.55
CA ILE A 21 5.44 2.03 -15.02
C ILE A 21 4.70 3.18 -14.33
N GLN A 22 4.08 4.06 -15.12
CA GLN A 22 3.37 5.24 -14.64
C GLN A 22 1.87 4.97 -14.55
N PHE A 23 1.21 5.66 -13.63
CA PHE A 23 -0.24 5.66 -13.49
C PHE A 23 -0.96 6.08 -14.78
N GLU A 24 -2.20 5.58 -14.94
CA GLU A 24 -3.05 5.91 -16.08
C GLU A 24 -3.27 7.42 -16.24
N GLY A 25 -3.06 7.95 -17.45
CA GLY A 25 -3.17 9.37 -17.75
C GLY A 25 -1.92 10.19 -17.40
N MET A 26 -0.91 9.57 -16.79
CA MET A 26 0.41 10.17 -16.53
C MET A 26 1.50 9.60 -17.42
N GLU A 27 1.16 8.72 -18.38
CA GLU A 27 2.13 8.13 -19.28
C GLU A 27 2.75 9.19 -20.19
N ARG A 28 4.07 9.32 -20.11
CA ARG A 28 4.85 10.22 -20.96
C ARG A 28 5.36 9.54 -22.22
N GLN A 29 5.26 8.22 -22.28
CA GLN A 29 5.84 7.38 -23.33
C GLN A 29 4.79 6.42 -23.88
N LEU A 30 4.64 6.37 -25.21
CA LEU A 30 3.63 5.55 -25.89
C LEU A 30 3.77 4.05 -25.59
N TRP A 31 5.02 3.57 -25.46
CA TRP A 31 5.31 2.17 -25.17
C TRP A 31 4.76 1.69 -23.82
N GLN A 32 4.43 2.58 -22.89
CA GLN A 32 3.81 2.17 -21.62
C GLN A 32 2.42 1.58 -21.81
N LYS A 33 1.67 2.03 -22.83
CA LYS A 33 0.36 1.45 -23.16
C LYS A 33 0.51 0.03 -23.68
N GLU A 34 1.54 -0.20 -24.51
CA GLU A 34 1.89 -1.53 -25.01
C GLU A 34 2.32 -2.44 -23.86
N LEU A 35 3.23 -1.98 -22.99
CA LEU A 35 3.64 -2.72 -21.80
C LEU A 35 2.44 -3.12 -20.94
N LYS A 36 1.56 -2.16 -20.62
CA LYS A 36 0.38 -2.42 -19.78
C LYS A 36 -0.58 -3.41 -20.44
N SER A 37 -0.71 -3.38 -21.78
CA SER A 37 -1.50 -4.36 -22.53
C SER A 37 -0.88 -5.75 -22.46
N ASP A 38 0.44 -5.88 -22.67
CA ASP A 38 1.16 -7.15 -22.58
C ASP A 38 1.12 -7.73 -21.16
N LEU A 39 1.29 -6.87 -20.16
CA LEU A 39 1.17 -7.22 -18.75
C LEU A 39 -0.25 -7.72 -18.43
N GLN A 40 -1.28 -7.02 -18.90
CA GLN A 40 -2.67 -7.44 -18.73
C GLN A 40 -2.92 -8.81 -19.36
N GLN A 41 -2.44 -9.02 -20.59
CA GLN A 41 -2.57 -10.30 -21.28
C GLN A 41 -1.86 -11.43 -20.51
N ALA A 42 -0.64 -11.19 -20.03
CA ALA A 42 0.11 -12.16 -19.24
C ALA A 42 -0.59 -12.49 -17.91
N LEU A 43 -1.01 -11.47 -17.14
CA LEU A 43 -1.70 -11.65 -15.86
C LEU A 43 -3.06 -12.33 -16.02
N SER A 44 -3.77 -12.10 -17.12
CA SER A 44 -5.07 -12.74 -17.40
C SER A 44 -4.99 -14.27 -17.54
N ARG A 45 -3.78 -14.81 -17.77
CA ARG A 45 -3.54 -16.25 -17.90
C ARG A 45 -3.24 -16.91 -16.55
N LEU A 46 -3.00 -16.13 -15.50
CA LEU A 46 -2.76 -16.66 -14.16
C LEU A 46 -4.06 -17.20 -13.57
N THR A 47 -4.02 -18.43 -13.08
CA THR A 47 -5.10 -18.98 -12.24
C THR A 47 -4.76 -18.65 -10.79
N ILE A 48 -5.53 -17.77 -10.16
CA ILE A 48 -5.35 -17.36 -8.76
C ILE A 48 -6.47 -18.01 -7.92
N PRO A 49 -6.20 -19.11 -7.20
CA PRO A 49 -7.22 -19.75 -6.39
C PRO A 49 -7.72 -18.82 -5.26
N PRO A 50 -8.98 -18.97 -4.81
CA PRO A 50 -9.48 -18.22 -3.67
C PRO A 50 -8.60 -18.40 -2.43
N GLY A 51 -8.28 -17.29 -1.75
CA GLY A 51 -7.42 -17.31 -0.56
C GLY A 51 -5.93 -17.48 -0.84
N VAL A 52 -5.52 -17.62 -2.10
CA VAL A 52 -4.11 -17.61 -2.49
C VAL A 52 -3.72 -16.19 -2.90
N PRO A 53 -2.60 -15.64 -2.39
CA PRO A 53 -2.19 -14.28 -2.70
C PRO A 53 -1.68 -14.15 -4.13
N LEU A 54 -1.89 -12.99 -4.74
CA LEU A 54 -1.01 -12.51 -5.80
C LEU A 54 0.14 -11.74 -5.15
N ALA A 55 1.35 -12.29 -5.21
CA ALA A 55 2.54 -11.67 -4.64
C ALA A 55 3.28 -10.85 -5.70
N GLY A 56 3.49 -9.56 -5.44
CA GLY A 56 4.30 -8.68 -6.24
C GLY A 56 5.68 -8.46 -5.62
N PHE A 57 6.71 -8.42 -6.44
CA PHE A 57 8.09 -8.05 -6.07
C PHE A 57 8.59 -6.99 -7.04
N TYR A 58 9.05 -5.86 -6.51
CA TYR A 58 9.57 -4.74 -7.28
C TYR A 58 11.02 -4.44 -6.91
N ASP A 59 11.90 -4.36 -7.90
CA ASP A 59 13.29 -3.95 -7.68
C ASP A 59 13.75 -2.98 -8.78
N THR A 60 14.72 -2.13 -8.46
CA THR A 60 15.19 -1.09 -9.39
C THR A 60 16.61 -0.64 -9.10
N THR A 61 17.33 -0.22 -10.15
CA THR A 61 18.62 0.47 -9.99
C THR A 61 18.48 1.96 -9.67
N ASP A 62 17.26 2.49 -9.58
CA ASP A 62 17.00 3.89 -9.18
C ASP A 62 17.21 4.09 -7.67
N PRO A 63 18.14 4.96 -7.23
CA PRO A 63 18.38 5.23 -5.81
C PRO A 63 17.27 6.05 -5.15
N GLY A 64 16.42 6.74 -5.93
CA GLY A 64 15.28 7.50 -5.41
C GLY A 64 14.23 6.62 -4.72
N GLY A 65 14.31 5.31 -4.95
CA GLY A 65 13.39 4.35 -4.37
C GLY A 65 11.95 4.59 -4.84
N GLY A 66 11.02 4.00 -4.11
CA GLY A 66 9.60 4.18 -4.36
C GLY A 66 8.79 3.25 -3.51
N ASP A 67 7.52 3.61 -3.35
CA ASP A 67 6.52 2.72 -2.79
C ASP A 67 6.36 1.48 -3.69
N PRO A 68 6.68 0.27 -3.19
CA PRO A 68 6.49 -0.96 -3.95
C PRO A 68 5.03 -1.26 -4.23
N GLU A 69 4.09 -0.93 -3.33
CA GLU A 69 2.65 -1.18 -3.52
C GLU A 69 2.15 -0.42 -4.74
N ASN A 70 2.39 0.90 -4.77
CA ASN A 70 2.01 1.73 -5.90
C ASN A 70 2.72 1.32 -7.20
N SER A 71 4.00 0.94 -7.10
CA SER A 71 4.76 0.48 -8.27
C SER A 71 4.20 -0.80 -8.88
N LEU A 72 3.72 -1.73 -8.04
CA LEU A 72 3.23 -3.03 -8.45
C LEU A 72 1.76 -2.99 -8.87
N PHE A 73 0.91 -2.30 -8.12
CA PHE A 73 -0.54 -2.47 -8.25
C PHE A 73 -1.25 -1.21 -8.71
N THR A 74 -0.98 -0.05 -8.10
CA THR A 74 -1.68 1.21 -8.42
C THR A 74 -1.32 1.74 -9.80
N ASN A 75 -0.04 1.76 -10.16
CA ASN A 75 0.42 2.28 -11.45
C ASN A 75 0.00 1.44 -12.66
N SER A 76 -0.45 0.20 -12.42
CA SER A 76 -0.91 -0.73 -13.47
C SER A 76 -2.26 -1.36 -13.14
N LEU A 77 -3.10 -0.62 -12.40
CA LEU A 77 -4.39 -1.07 -11.89
C LEU A 77 -5.36 -1.57 -12.98
N GLU A 78 -5.23 -1.05 -14.19
CA GLU A 78 -5.96 -1.45 -15.40
C GLU A 78 -5.49 -2.81 -15.95
N SER A 79 -4.23 -3.16 -15.74
CA SER A 79 -3.63 -4.43 -16.14
C SER A 79 -3.88 -5.54 -15.13
N MET A 80 -4.22 -5.20 -13.89
CA MET A 80 -4.35 -6.16 -12.80
C MET A 80 -5.59 -7.06 -12.90
N PRO A 81 -5.48 -8.34 -12.48
CA PRO A 81 -6.61 -9.24 -12.37
C PRO A 81 -7.64 -8.71 -11.35
N ARG A 82 -8.91 -9.09 -11.53
CA ARG A 82 -10.00 -8.67 -10.65
C ARG A 82 -10.35 -9.76 -9.64
N GLY A 83 -10.91 -9.36 -8.51
CA GLY A 83 -11.45 -10.29 -7.52
C GLY A 83 -10.38 -11.05 -6.72
N VAL A 84 -9.13 -10.59 -6.75
CA VAL A 84 -8.06 -11.09 -5.90
C VAL A 84 -8.35 -10.65 -4.47
N SER A 85 -8.56 -11.59 -3.55
CA SER A 85 -8.88 -11.28 -2.16
C SER A 85 -7.66 -11.07 -1.27
N MET A 86 -6.47 -11.45 -1.74
CA MET A 86 -5.23 -11.35 -0.98
C MET A 86 -4.08 -10.93 -1.90
N LEU A 87 -3.29 -9.96 -1.48
CA LEU A 87 -2.07 -9.57 -2.17
C LEU A 87 -0.91 -9.43 -1.20
N ARG A 88 0.29 -9.60 -1.74
CA ARG A 88 1.54 -9.29 -1.07
C ARG A 88 2.36 -8.36 -1.95
N PHE A 89 3.12 -7.46 -1.35
CA PHE A 89 4.14 -6.69 -2.05
C PHE A 89 5.47 -6.78 -1.31
N GLU A 90 6.55 -6.66 -2.07
CA GLU A 90 7.92 -6.63 -1.57
C GLU A 90 8.78 -5.72 -2.46
N ARG A 91 9.65 -4.92 -1.84
CA ARG A 91 10.73 -4.19 -2.51
C ARG A 91 12.03 -4.97 -2.41
N GLY A 92 12.78 -5.03 -3.51
CA GLY A 92 14.12 -5.61 -3.55
C GLY A 92 15.20 -4.74 -2.89
N THR A 93 16.45 -5.11 -3.12
CA THR A 93 17.65 -4.49 -2.52
C THR A 93 18.43 -3.64 -3.52
N SER A 94 17.74 -3.12 -4.54
CA SER A 94 18.33 -2.37 -5.65
C SER A 94 19.28 -3.19 -6.53
N CYS A 95 19.02 -4.49 -6.68
CA CYS A 95 19.80 -5.40 -7.51
C CYS A 95 18.88 -6.24 -8.40
N PRO A 96 18.14 -5.60 -9.33
CA PRO A 96 17.19 -6.31 -10.18
C PRO A 96 17.88 -7.41 -11.02
N PRO A 97 17.20 -8.54 -11.29
CA PRO A 97 17.72 -9.56 -12.19
C PRO A 97 18.05 -9.00 -13.58
N LYS A 98 19.11 -9.53 -14.20
CA LYS A 98 19.50 -9.14 -15.57
C LYS A 98 18.35 -9.44 -16.54
N PRO A 99 17.99 -8.51 -17.45
CA PRO A 99 16.91 -8.75 -18.40
C PRO A 99 17.30 -9.84 -19.41
N PRO A 100 16.35 -10.67 -19.88
CA PRO A 100 16.60 -11.71 -20.89
C PRO A 100 17.06 -11.15 -22.25
N VAL A 101 16.69 -9.92 -22.55
CA VAL A 101 17.06 -9.16 -23.75
C VAL A 101 17.60 -7.78 -23.34
N PRO A 102 18.44 -7.11 -24.16
CA PRO A 102 18.83 -5.73 -23.89
C PRO A 102 17.61 -4.81 -23.77
N ILE A 103 17.54 -4.04 -22.67
CA ILE A 103 16.49 -3.04 -22.41
C ILE A 103 17.08 -1.65 -22.55
N GLU A 104 16.40 -0.78 -23.29
CA GLU A 104 16.75 0.64 -23.37
C GLU A 104 16.37 1.35 -22.07
N LEU A 105 17.36 1.92 -21.36
CA LEU A 105 17.18 2.61 -20.09
C LEU A 105 16.74 4.06 -20.30
N VAL A 106 15.49 4.26 -20.72
CA VAL A 106 14.89 5.59 -21.02
C VAL A 106 15.05 6.58 -19.85
N GLY A 107 15.02 6.10 -18.60
CA GLY A 107 15.24 6.91 -17.40
C GLY A 107 16.62 6.75 -16.76
N GLY A 108 17.55 6.05 -17.42
CA GLY A 108 18.86 5.70 -16.86
C GLY A 108 18.84 4.54 -15.85
N HIS A 109 17.65 4.01 -15.54
CA HIS A 109 17.47 2.96 -14.53
C HIS A 109 16.67 1.78 -15.07
N LEU A 110 17.02 0.58 -14.57
CA LEU A 110 16.28 -0.64 -14.83
C LEU A 110 15.24 -0.83 -13.72
N HIS A 111 14.01 -1.17 -14.12
CA HIS A 111 12.92 -1.52 -13.23
C HIS A 111 12.50 -2.96 -13.51
N TYR A 112 12.36 -3.74 -12.44
CA TYR A 112 11.95 -5.13 -12.48
C TYR A 112 10.69 -5.34 -11.63
N TYR A 113 9.74 -6.07 -12.19
CA TYR A 113 8.49 -6.44 -11.55
C TYR A 113 8.31 -7.95 -11.68
N ARG A 114 7.90 -8.62 -10.61
CA ARG A 114 7.51 -10.02 -10.62
C ARG A 114 6.18 -10.19 -9.90
N TYR A 115 5.23 -10.83 -10.55
CA TYR A 115 3.95 -11.23 -10.00
C TYR A 115 3.91 -12.75 -9.92
N GLU A 116 3.63 -13.31 -8.76
CA GLU A 116 3.64 -14.75 -8.50
C GLU A 116 2.39 -15.19 -7.74
N VAL A 117 1.73 -16.23 -8.22
CA VAL A 117 0.59 -16.84 -7.53
C VAL A 117 1.09 -17.64 -6.33
N GLY A 118 0.65 -17.28 -5.13
CA GLY A 118 1.04 -17.95 -3.89
C GLY A 118 2.43 -17.60 -3.37
N GLY A 119 3.10 -16.62 -3.97
CA GLY A 119 4.45 -16.21 -3.59
C GLY A 119 4.55 -15.68 -2.16
N PHE A 120 5.78 -15.66 -1.64
CA PHE A 120 6.13 -15.20 -0.29
C PHE A 120 7.16 -14.06 -0.38
N TRP A 121 7.37 -13.35 0.73
CA TRP A 121 8.51 -12.43 0.83
C TRP A 121 9.82 -13.23 0.81
N THR A 122 10.78 -12.76 0.03
CA THR A 122 12.02 -13.48 -0.29
C THR A 122 13.27 -12.76 0.18
N ARG A 123 13.19 -11.46 0.47
CA ARG A 123 14.29 -10.61 0.89
C ARG A 123 14.13 -10.16 2.33
N TRP A 124 12.90 -9.98 2.78
CA TRP A 124 12.61 -9.46 4.12
C TRP A 124 11.73 -10.39 4.92
N GLN A 125 11.90 -10.34 6.24
CA GLN A 125 11.02 -10.98 7.20
C GLN A 125 10.65 -9.98 8.30
N PRO A 126 9.46 -10.11 8.92
CA PRO A 126 9.11 -9.36 10.12
C PRO A 126 10.13 -9.59 11.23
N ASP A 127 10.42 -8.53 11.98
CA ASP A 127 11.31 -8.57 13.13
C ASP A 127 10.55 -8.21 14.42
N GLN A 128 10.18 -6.94 14.63
CA GLN A 128 9.44 -6.49 15.81
C GLN A 128 8.13 -5.81 15.44
N THR A 129 7.02 -6.22 16.05
CA THR A 129 5.74 -5.49 15.94
C THR A 129 5.84 -4.13 16.64
N ILE A 130 5.51 -3.07 15.91
CA ILE A 130 5.50 -1.67 16.41
C ILE A 130 4.10 -1.10 16.56
N ALA A 131 3.11 -1.70 15.90
CA ALA A 131 1.69 -1.43 16.14
C ALA A 131 0.86 -2.68 15.91
N SER A 132 -0.24 -2.83 16.63
CA SER A 132 -1.26 -3.84 16.33
C SER A 132 -2.65 -3.41 16.74
N TRP A 133 -3.64 -3.83 15.97
CA TRP A 133 -5.06 -3.57 16.23
C TRP A 133 -5.89 -4.76 15.72
N ASP A 134 -7.05 -4.95 16.33
CA ASP A 134 -7.96 -6.04 15.98
C ASP A 134 -9.38 -5.48 15.84
N ARG A 135 -10.02 -5.79 14.71
CA ARG A 135 -11.45 -5.56 14.45
C ARG A 135 -11.92 -4.13 14.68
N ILE A 136 -11.14 -3.14 14.25
CA ILE A 136 -11.51 -1.72 14.34
C ILE A 136 -12.60 -1.39 13.30
N PRO A 137 -13.81 -0.97 13.71
CA PRO A 137 -14.89 -0.70 12.78
C PRO A 137 -14.64 0.57 11.97
N ARG A 138 -14.62 0.45 10.64
CA ARG A 138 -14.60 1.57 9.71
C ARG A 138 -16.03 2.05 9.43
N ARG A 139 -16.53 2.93 10.30
CA ARG A 139 -17.91 3.45 10.26
C ARG A 139 -18.19 4.39 9.09
N LEU A 140 -17.15 5.04 8.58
CA LEU A 140 -17.28 5.93 7.43
C LEU A 140 -17.44 5.12 6.14
N PRO A 141 -18.31 5.57 5.21
CA PRO A 141 -18.44 4.92 3.91
C PRO A 141 -17.13 4.99 3.14
N ASP A 142 -16.97 4.09 2.17
CA ASP A 142 -15.86 4.18 1.23
C ASP A 142 -16.10 5.34 0.26
N ASP A 143 -15.16 6.28 0.22
CA ASP A 143 -15.20 7.44 -0.68
C ASP A 143 -14.09 7.37 -1.73
N GLY A 144 -13.41 6.23 -1.86
CA GLY A 144 -12.27 6.04 -2.76
C GLY A 144 -10.96 6.64 -2.25
N SER A 145 -10.93 7.25 -1.06
CA SER A 145 -9.72 7.82 -0.47
C SER A 145 -9.25 7.06 0.78
N ALA A 146 -8.06 7.42 1.27
CA ALA A 146 -7.49 6.92 2.53
C ALA A 146 -8.21 7.44 3.80
N ARG A 147 -9.03 8.50 3.71
CA ARG A 147 -9.62 9.19 4.86
C ARG A 147 -10.48 8.29 5.76
N PRO A 148 -11.37 7.41 5.25
CA PRO A 148 -12.18 6.54 6.09
C PRO A 148 -11.36 5.58 6.96
N VAL A 149 -10.25 5.06 6.41
CA VAL A 149 -9.34 4.14 7.12
C VAL A 149 -8.53 4.91 8.16
N TRP A 150 -7.93 6.03 7.74
CA TRP A 150 -7.20 6.94 8.63
C TRP A 150 -8.03 7.34 9.85
N PHE A 151 -9.27 7.80 9.63
CA PHE A 151 -10.13 8.26 10.72
C PHE A 151 -10.50 7.13 11.68
N ALA A 152 -10.82 5.93 11.17
CA ALA A 152 -11.17 4.79 12.00
C ALA A 152 -10.02 4.37 12.93
N LEU A 153 -8.79 4.37 12.43
CA LEU A 153 -7.61 4.04 13.22
C LEU A 153 -7.23 5.15 14.19
N ARG A 154 -7.33 6.42 13.80
CA ARG A 154 -7.14 7.56 14.73
C ARG A 154 -8.12 7.54 15.89
N GLU A 155 -9.40 7.28 15.61
CA GLU A 155 -10.44 7.12 16.64
C GLU A 155 -10.10 5.95 17.59
N ALA A 156 -9.61 4.84 17.04
CA ALA A 156 -9.19 3.68 17.82
C ALA A 156 -7.94 3.95 18.67
N ILE A 157 -6.95 4.68 18.15
CA ILE A 157 -5.76 5.11 18.89
C ILE A 157 -6.17 6.00 20.06
N ALA A 158 -7.00 7.02 19.82
CA ALA A 158 -7.52 7.89 20.87
C ALA A 158 -8.34 7.15 21.93
N SER A 159 -8.97 6.03 21.55
CA SER A 159 -9.75 5.16 22.45
C SER A 159 -8.91 4.07 23.14
N GLY A 160 -7.59 4.01 22.92
CA GLY A 160 -6.71 2.99 23.51
C GLY A 160 -6.94 1.57 22.96
N LEU A 161 -7.54 1.44 21.77
CA LEU A 161 -7.80 0.15 21.11
C LEU A 161 -6.65 -0.32 20.20
N VAL A 162 -5.61 0.49 20.07
CA VAL A 162 -4.41 0.20 19.29
C VAL A 162 -3.23 0.10 20.24
N SER A 163 -2.48 -1.00 20.14
CA SER A 163 -1.21 -1.14 20.86
C SER A 163 -0.09 -0.56 19.99
N THR A 164 0.74 0.31 20.55
CA THR A 164 1.89 0.92 19.87
C THR A 164 3.17 0.72 20.68
N ALA A 165 4.31 0.67 20.01
CA ALA A 165 5.60 0.75 20.68
C ALA A 165 5.78 2.12 21.37
N GLU A 166 6.56 2.14 22.46
CA GLU A 166 6.80 3.37 23.24
C GLU A 166 7.68 4.39 22.50
N ARG A 167 8.42 3.96 21.48
CA ARG A 167 9.39 4.80 20.77
C ARG A 167 9.00 4.95 19.30
N PRO A 168 9.10 6.18 18.74
CA PRO A 168 8.96 6.40 17.31
C PRO A 168 9.97 5.57 16.52
N LEU A 169 9.58 5.19 15.31
CA LEU A 169 10.46 4.54 14.36
C LEU A 169 11.50 5.56 13.85
N ALA A 170 12.76 5.15 13.75
CA ALA A 170 13.80 6.05 13.24
C ALA A 170 13.52 6.43 11.77
N PRO A 171 13.82 7.68 11.33
CA PRO A 171 13.41 8.20 10.02
C PRO A 171 13.81 7.34 8.80
N HIS A 172 14.91 6.60 8.89
CA HIS A 172 15.48 5.80 7.79
C HIS A 172 15.17 4.29 7.90
N MET A 173 14.46 3.86 8.95
CA MET A 173 14.14 2.45 9.12
C MET A 173 13.01 2.05 8.21
N ALA A 174 13.23 0.98 7.44
CA ALA A 174 12.17 0.34 6.70
C ALA A 174 11.25 -0.42 7.65
N PHE A 175 9.99 -0.56 7.24
CA PHE A 175 8.99 -1.33 7.94
C PHE A 175 8.16 -2.15 6.97
N GLY A 176 7.28 -2.99 7.52
CA GLY A 176 6.26 -3.68 6.77
C GLY A 176 4.90 -3.64 7.45
N ILE A 177 3.90 -4.07 6.71
CA ILE A 177 2.50 -3.98 7.11
C ILE A 177 1.75 -5.29 6.83
N ARG A 178 0.84 -5.68 7.73
CA ARG A 178 -0.12 -6.76 7.48
C ARG A 178 -1.50 -6.26 7.80
N LEU A 179 -2.42 -6.38 6.84
CA LEU A 179 -3.77 -5.86 6.93
C LEU A 179 -4.77 -6.95 6.61
N THR A 180 -5.81 -7.04 7.44
CA THR A 180 -7.03 -7.79 7.13
C THR A 180 -8.21 -6.84 7.18
N VAL A 181 -8.92 -6.75 6.06
CA VAL A 181 -10.21 -6.08 5.96
C VAL A 181 -11.30 -7.14 6.13
N HIS A 182 -11.96 -7.11 7.27
CA HIS A 182 -13.15 -7.92 7.53
C HIS A 182 -14.32 -7.25 6.83
N ALA A 183 -14.61 -7.69 5.62
CA ALA A 183 -15.66 -7.18 4.77
C ALA A 183 -17.05 -7.64 5.26
N THR A 184 -18.03 -6.78 5.04
CA THR A 184 -19.45 -7.15 5.17
C THR A 184 -19.92 -7.90 3.91
N ASN A 185 -21.18 -8.34 3.89
CA ASN A 185 -21.80 -8.87 2.67
C ASN A 185 -21.73 -7.90 1.47
N ARG A 186 -21.64 -6.60 1.73
CA ARG A 186 -21.58 -5.53 0.71
C ARG A 186 -20.17 -5.27 0.18
N GLY A 187 -19.14 -5.92 0.73
CA GLY A 187 -17.75 -5.73 0.34
C GLY A 187 -16.92 -4.95 1.37
N PRO A 188 -15.67 -4.58 1.02
CA PRO A 188 -14.98 -4.80 -0.28
C PRO A 188 -14.66 -6.28 -0.57
N ARG A 189 -14.17 -6.60 -1.79
CA ARG A 189 -13.82 -7.98 -2.21
C ARG A 189 -12.56 -8.11 -3.07
N ASP A 190 -12.01 -6.98 -3.52
CA ASP A 190 -10.85 -6.93 -4.41
C ASP A 190 -9.73 -6.17 -3.70
N ALA A 191 -8.72 -6.91 -3.24
CA ALA A 191 -7.59 -6.38 -2.49
C ALA A 191 -6.76 -5.43 -3.33
N ILE A 192 -6.57 -5.70 -4.63
CA ILE A 192 -5.75 -4.88 -5.52
C ILE A 192 -6.35 -3.48 -5.68
N ARG A 193 -7.67 -3.40 -5.82
CA ARG A 193 -8.37 -2.10 -5.95
C ARG A 193 -8.57 -1.39 -4.62
N TYR A 194 -8.30 -2.07 -3.52
CA TYR A 194 -8.57 -1.57 -2.17
C TYR A 194 -7.27 -1.28 -1.41
N SER A 195 -6.12 -1.78 -1.85
CA SER A 195 -4.86 -1.73 -1.10
C SER A 195 -4.36 -0.32 -0.89
N GLU A 196 -4.16 0.48 -1.94
CA GLU A 196 -3.62 1.84 -1.87
C GLU A 196 -4.26 2.63 -0.71
N LYS A 197 -5.57 2.83 -0.74
CA LYS A 197 -6.27 3.60 0.30
C LYS A 197 -6.24 2.96 1.70
N VAL A 198 -6.14 1.63 1.82
CA VAL A 198 -6.03 0.98 3.14
C VAL A 198 -4.62 1.08 3.67
N VAL A 199 -3.61 0.86 2.84
CA VAL A 199 -2.20 1.00 3.19
C VAL A 199 -1.93 2.45 3.57
N ASP A 200 -2.24 3.40 2.70
CA ASP A 200 -2.04 4.83 2.94
C ASP A 200 -2.78 5.31 4.18
N GLY A 201 -4.07 4.98 4.28
CA GLY A 201 -4.89 5.38 5.41
C GLY A 201 -4.40 4.78 6.73
N THR A 202 -3.87 3.56 6.69
CA THR A 202 -3.28 2.91 7.86
C THR A 202 -1.98 3.59 8.25
N ILE A 203 -1.02 3.72 7.33
CA ILE A 203 0.28 4.33 7.63
C ILE A 203 0.06 5.76 8.13
N ALA A 204 -0.77 6.56 7.45
CA ALA A 204 -1.10 7.93 7.83
C ALA A 204 -1.68 8.05 9.25
N ALA A 205 -2.42 7.06 9.74
CA ALA A 205 -2.99 7.11 11.09
C ALA A 205 -1.92 7.10 12.20
N PHE A 206 -0.69 6.68 11.89
CA PHE A 206 0.43 6.61 12.84
C PHE A 206 1.43 7.77 12.71
N HIS A 207 1.13 8.77 11.88
CA HIS A 207 1.90 9.99 11.71
C HIS A 207 1.57 11.06 12.75
N ASP A 208 2.50 12.00 12.97
CA ASP A 208 2.35 13.14 13.89
C ASP A 208 1.62 14.32 13.23
N ASP A 209 0.35 14.12 12.83
CA ASP A 209 -0.50 15.23 12.37
C ASP A 209 -0.95 16.08 13.55
N ARG A 210 -0.27 17.20 13.78
CA ARG A 210 -0.62 18.13 14.86
C ARG A 210 -2.01 18.72 14.66
N CYS A 211 -2.85 18.62 15.69
CA CYS A 211 -4.17 19.23 15.72
C CYS A 211 -4.05 20.77 15.58
N SER A 212 -4.76 21.34 14.61
CA SER A 212 -4.89 22.78 14.43
C SER A 212 -6.30 23.11 13.92
N ASP A 213 -6.77 24.33 14.17
CA ASP A 213 -8.10 24.76 13.74
C ASP A 213 -8.27 24.69 12.21
N ASP A 214 -7.23 25.08 11.46
CA ASP A 214 -7.22 25.02 9.99
C ASP A 214 -7.31 23.58 9.47
N LEU A 215 -6.58 22.65 10.09
CA LEU A 215 -6.61 21.23 9.72
C LEU A 215 -7.99 20.64 10.00
N VAL A 216 -8.55 20.92 11.17
CA VAL A 216 -9.89 20.48 11.58
C VAL A 216 -10.96 21.02 10.63
N ALA A 217 -10.95 22.32 10.33
CA ALA A 217 -11.89 22.94 9.40
C ALA A 217 -11.79 22.36 7.98
N THR A 218 -10.57 22.01 7.55
CA THR A 218 -10.35 21.43 6.22
C THR A 218 -10.82 19.97 6.16
N LEU A 219 -10.54 19.17 7.19
CA LEU A 219 -10.99 17.78 7.27
C LEU A 219 -12.51 17.67 7.45
N ALA A 220 -13.13 18.54 8.24
CA ALA A 220 -14.58 18.56 8.45
C ALA A 220 -15.36 18.70 7.13
N ARG A 221 -14.84 19.48 6.17
CA ARG A 221 -15.41 19.59 4.82
C ARG A 221 -15.31 18.30 4.00
N LYS A 222 -14.33 17.44 4.28
CA LYS A 222 -14.11 16.16 3.58
C LYS A 222 -14.73 14.97 4.30
N LEU A 223 -15.08 15.13 5.57
CA LEU A 223 -15.68 14.12 6.43
C LEU A 223 -16.99 14.67 7.05
N PRO A 224 -18.02 14.97 6.24
CA PRO A 224 -19.21 15.71 6.70
C PRO A 224 -20.05 14.96 7.73
N SER A 225 -19.90 13.64 7.85
CA SER A 225 -20.55 12.82 8.87
C SER A 225 -19.80 12.77 10.20
N VAL A 226 -18.64 13.43 10.31
CA VAL A 226 -17.82 13.47 11.53
C VAL A 226 -17.96 14.84 12.19
N THR A 227 -18.23 14.86 13.49
CA THR A 227 -18.30 16.10 14.26
C THR A 227 -16.91 16.70 14.47
N GLU A 228 -16.83 18.02 14.61
CA GLU A 228 -15.58 18.71 14.93
C GLU A 228 -14.91 18.14 16.19
N LYS A 229 -15.70 17.86 17.23
CA LYS A 229 -15.23 17.24 18.47
C LYS A 229 -14.53 15.90 18.22
N ASN A 230 -15.11 15.04 17.38
CA ASN A 230 -14.54 13.74 17.08
C ASN A 230 -13.28 13.86 16.21
N LEU A 231 -13.23 14.82 15.28
CA LEU A 231 -12.03 15.11 14.51
C LEU A 231 -10.89 15.60 15.40
N ARG A 232 -11.17 16.52 16.33
CA ARG A 232 -10.18 17.00 17.30
C ARG A 232 -9.66 15.86 18.16
N LEU A 233 -10.55 15.01 18.68
CA LEU A 233 -10.14 13.84 19.47
C LEU A 233 -9.26 12.86 18.65
N ALA A 234 -9.58 12.66 17.37
CA ALA A 234 -8.80 11.82 16.47
C ALA A 234 -7.41 12.40 16.16
N LEU A 235 -7.26 13.73 16.15
CA LEU A 235 -5.98 14.42 15.91
C LEU A 235 -5.16 14.66 17.19
N ASP A 236 -5.82 14.82 18.33
CA ASP A 236 -5.23 15.18 19.63
C ASP A 236 -5.09 13.95 20.53
N HIS A 237 -4.43 12.89 20.03
CA HIS A 237 -4.25 11.67 20.79
C HIS A 237 -2.99 11.70 21.66
N SER A 238 -3.07 11.13 22.85
CA SER A 238 -1.95 11.06 23.81
C SER A 238 -0.90 10.00 23.48
N ALA A 239 -1.21 9.07 22.57
CA ALA A 239 -0.26 8.05 22.13
C ALA A 239 0.91 8.68 21.36
N SER A 240 2.12 8.17 21.57
CA SER A 240 3.29 8.61 20.79
C SER A 240 3.15 8.16 19.34
N PRO A 241 3.32 9.04 18.35
CA PRO A 241 3.26 8.67 16.94
C PRO A 241 4.43 7.74 16.59
N ILE A 242 4.21 6.81 15.67
CA ILE A 242 5.27 5.94 15.16
C ILE A 242 6.14 6.70 14.17
N PHE A 243 5.52 7.55 13.36
CA PHE A 243 6.21 8.39 12.39
C PHE A 243 6.15 9.85 12.83
N SER A 244 7.32 10.48 12.96
CA SER A 244 7.45 11.84 13.50
C SER A 244 7.04 12.95 12.53
N THR A 245 6.78 12.60 11.26
CA THR A 245 6.36 13.54 10.21
C THR A 245 4.83 13.57 10.14
N PRO A 246 4.22 14.69 9.69
CA PRO A 246 2.80 14.69 9.36
C PRO A 246 2.54 13.97 8.03
N ALA A 247 1.46 13.20 7.95
CA ALA A 247 0.99 12.59 6.70
C ALA A 247 0.00 13.51 5.97
N ILE A 248 -0.72 14.36 6.70
CA ILE A 248 -1.73 15.24 6.12
C ILE A 248 -1.12 16.56 5.70
N ARG A 249 -1.22 16.86 4.41
CA ARG A 249 -0.85 18.15 3.83
C ARG A 249 -2.11 18.89 3.40
N THR A 250 -2.25 20.13 3.86
CA THR A 250 -3.36 21.00 3.49
C THR A 250 -2.87 22.15 2.63
N ASN A 251 -3.55 22.41 1.52
CA ASN A 251 -3.35 23.61 0.72
C ASN A 251 -4.72 24.18 0.30
N GLY A 252 -5.15 25.26 0.96
CA GLY A 252 -6.44 25.90 0.72
C GLY A 252 -7.65 24.95 0.86
N HIS A 253 -8.19 24.50 -0.27
CA HIS A 253 -9.37 23.61 -0.31
C HIS A 253 -9.04 22.11 -0.47
N TYR A 254 -7.75 21.76 -0.56
CA TYR A 254 -7.29 20.39 -0.79
C TYR A 254 -6.68 19.78 0.47
N VAL A 255 -6.98 18.49 0.67
CA VAL A 255 -6.36 17.62 1.68
C VAL A 255 -5.67 16.50 0.92
N GLN A 256 -4.36 16.42 1.07
CA GLN A 256 -3.57 15.27 0.63
C GLN A 256 -3.22 14.43 1.84
N ILE A 257 -3.47 13.13 1.76
CA ILE A 257 -2.85 12.15 2.65
C ILE A 257 -1.63 11.63 1.89
N SER A 258 -0.44 11.85 2.45
CA SER A 258 0.86 11.50 1.86
C SER A 258 1.73 10.93 2.98
N PRO A 259 1.48 9.68 3.41
CA PRO A 259 2.27 9.04 4.44
C PRO A 259 3.68 8.71 3.92
N ASP A 260 4.59 8.33 4.82
CA ASP A 260 5.93 7.86 4.44
C ASP A 260 5.89 6.38 3.99
N ASP A 261 5.01 6.08 3.03
CA ASP A 261 4.76 4.74 2.47
C ASP A 261 5.96 4.19 1.68
N GLU A 262 6.87 5.05 1.21
CA GLU A 262 8.11 4.66 0.54
C GLU A 262 9.06 3.87 1.46
N ARG A 263 8.83 3.91 2.78
CA ARG A 263 9.56 3.09 3.78
C ARG A 263 8.86 1.75 4.06
N CYS A 264 7.63 1.56 3.59
CA CYS A 264 6.90 0.30 3.69
C CYS A 264 7.38 -0.66 2.59
N ILE A 265 8.40 -1.46 2.89
CA ILE A 265 9.07 -2.28 1.86
C ILE A 265 8.46 -3.66 1.67
N VAL A 266 7.63 -4.12 2.61
CA VAL A 266 6.85 -5.34 2.46
C VAL A 266 5.45 -5.14 3.00
N GLY A 267 4.48 -5.78 2.38
CA GLY A 267 3.15 -5.79 2.92
C GLY A 267 2.27 -6.91 2.45
N GLU A 268 1.18 -7.10 3.18
CA GLU A 268 0.12 -8.04 2.88
C GLU A 268 -1.23 -7.38 3.14
N VAL A 269 -2.14 -7.46 2.18
CA VAL A 269 -3.52 -7.01 2.32
C VAL A 269 -4.43 -8.18 2.00
N ASN A 270 -5.25 -8.55 2.98
CA ASN A 270 -6.22 -9.63 2.87
C ASN A 270 -7.63 -9.08 3.08
N ILE A 271 -8.59 -9.57 2.31
CA ILE A 271 -10.01 -9.25 2.46
C ILE A 271 -10.76 -10.54 2.77
N THR A 272 -11.37 -10.60 3.95
CA THR A 272 -12.16 -11.74 4.42
C THR A 272 -13.62 -11.35 4.58
N LYS A 273 -14.55 -12.24 4.24
CA LYS A 273 -15.99 -11.97 4.37
C LYS A 273 -16.51 -12.44 5.72
N ASP A 274 -16.09 -11.77 6.78
CA ASP A 274 -16.33 -12.20 8.15
C ASP A 274 -16.52 -11.04 9.14
N SER A 275 -16.89 -9.84 8.67
CA SER A 275 -17.30 -8.76 9.59
C SER A 275 -18.45 -9.22 10.47
N LYS A 276 -18.33 -8.96 11.78
CA LYS A 276 -19.37 -9.29 12.77
C LYS A 276 -20.45 -8.23 12.87
N GLY A 277 -20.19 -7.04 12.34
CA GLY A 277 -21.06 -5.87 12.44
C GLY A 277 -21.66 -5.43 11.11
N GLN A 278 -22.30 -4.26 11.15
CA GLN A 278 -22.83 -3.60 9.95
C GLN A 278 -21.74 -2.85 9.16
N TRP A 279 -20.54 -2.72 9.71
CA TRP A 279 -19.42 -1.98 9.13
C TRP A 279 -18.26 -2.93 8.79
N PRO A 280 -17.48 -2.65 7.72
CA PRO A 280 -16.19 -3.31 7.55
C PRO A 280 -15.30 -3.05 8.76
N GLU A 281 -14.51 -4.04 9.16
CA GLU A 281 -13.59 -3.94 10.29
C GLU A 281 -12.15 -4.08 9.78
N LEU A 282 -11.20 -3.46 10.48
CA LEU A 282 -9.79 -3.45 10.15
C LEU A 282 -9.02 -4.16 11.25
N SER A 283 -8.19 -5.10 10.87
CA SER A 283 -7.18 -5.72 11.75
C SER A 283 -5.83 -5.61 11.08
N GLY A 284 -4.77 -5.56 11.88
CA GLY A 284 -3.46 -5.48 11.28
C GLY A 284 -2.34 -5.19 12.26
N ALA A 285 -1.15 -5.09 11.68
CA ALA A 285 0.05 -4.74 12.40
C ALA A 285 1.04 -4.00 11.50
N LEU A 286 1.79 -3.10 12.13
CA LEU A 286 3.04 -2.57 11.59
C LEU A 286 4.20 -3.28 12.28
N PHE A 287 5.28 -3.54 11.54
CA PHE A 287 6.47 -4.19 12.09
C PHE A 287 7.75 -3.67 11.45
N THR A 288 8.85 -3.67 12.20
CA THR A 288 10.18 -3.54 11.62
C THR A 288 10.52 -4.79 10.81
N VAL A 289 11.42 -4.63 9.85
CA VAL A 289 11.87 -5.71 8.97
C VAL A 289 13.35 -5.91 9.11
N ARG A 290 13.78 -7.14 8.90
CA ARG A 290 15.19 -7.50 8.77
C ARG A 290 15.41 -8.30 7.50
N PRO A 291 16.60 -8.25 6.89
CA PRO A 291 16.94 -9.13 5.80
C PRO A 291 16.72 -10.59 6.19
N THR A 292 16.15 -11.36 5.29
CA THR A 292 16.30 -12.81 5.33
C THR A 292 17.78 -13.11 5.09
N VAL A 293 18.36 -13.97 5.93
CA VAL A 293 19.72 -14.47 5.69
C VAL A 293 19.61 -15.35 4.45
N ALA A 294 19.87 -14.80 3.28
CA ALA A 294 20.02 -15.61 2.08
C ALA A 294 21.32 -16.39 2.22
N CYS A 295 21.21 -17.72 2.35
CA CYS A 295 22.31 -18.65 2.12
C CYS A 295 22.83 -18.53 0.68
#